data_AF-A0A970QXW8-F1
#
_entry.id   AF-A0A970QXW8-F1
#
_cell.length_a   1.000
_cell.length_b   1.000
_cell.length_c   1.000
_cell.angle_alpha   90.00
_cell.angle_beta   90.00
_cell.angle_gamma   90.00
#
_symmetry.space_group_name_H-M   'P 1'
#
loop_
_entity.id
_entity.type
_entity.pdbx_description
1 polymer ?
#
loop_
_entity_poly.entity_id
_entity_poly.type
_entity_poly.pdbx_seq_one_letter_code
_entity_poly.pdbx_strand_id
1 'polypeptide(L)' 'MKFSIRHIRGHVEVFDAKGRFLLSADNETEADRELRKMNEWTKADAEVPNAVYAYFS' A
#
# COMPACT_ATOMS: atom_id res chain seq x y z
N MET A 1 4.97 -0.20 11.62
CA MET A 1 5.21 0.11 10.20
C MET A 1 5.01 1.61 9.99
N LYS A 2 5.94 2.30 9.35
CA LYS A 2 5.75 3.70 8.92
C LYS A 2 5.47 3.69 7.42
N PHE A 3 4.40 4.37 7.01
CA PHE A 3 4.06 4.61 5.61
C PHE A 3 3.85 6.11 5.41
N SER A 4 4.02 6.57 4.18
CA SER A 4 3.78 7.96 3.79
C SER A 4 2.78 8.00 2.64
N ILE A 5 1.85 8.95 2.70
CA ILE A 5 0.81 9.16 1.69
C ILE A 5 1.13 10.45 0.95
N ARG A 6 0.99 10.45 -0.38
CA ARG A 6 1.19 11.62 -1.23
C ARG A 6 0.01 11.78 -2.18
N HIS A 7 -0.49 13.01 -2.33
CA HIS A 7 -1.53 13.34 -3.30
C HIS A 7 -0.85 13.72 -4.62
N ILE A 8 -1.14 12.97 -5.69
CA ILE A 8 -0.53 13.15 -7.01
C ILE A 8 -1.65 13.11 -8.05
N ARG A 9 -1.74 14.16 -8.88
CA ARG A 9 -2.65 14.22 -10.04
C ARG A 9 -4.14 13.88 -9.75
N GLY A 10 -4.59 14.06 -8.52
CA GLY A 10 -5.98 13.85 -8.12
C GLY A 10 -6.26 12.52 -7.41
N HIS A 11 -5.25 11.67 -7.26
CA HIS A 11 -5.32 10.43 -6.47
C HIS A 11 -4.24 10.43 -5.38
N VAL A 12 -4.29 9.44 -4.49
CA VAL A 12 -3.32 9.24 -3.41
C VAL A 12 -2.42 8.05 -3.71
N GLU A 13 -1.14 8.19 -3.39
CA GLU A 13 -0.12 7.14 -3.51
C GLU A 13 0.50 6.88 -2.14
N VAL A 14 0.68 5.61 -1.79
CA VAL A 14 1.24 5.18 -0.52
C VAL A 14 2.61 4.56 -0.72
N PHE A 15 3.56 4.95 0.13
CA PHE A 15 4.94 4.48 0.13
C PHE A 15 5.32 3.89 1.48
N ASP A 16 6.21 2.90 1.47
CA ASP A 16 6.77 2.32 2.68
C ASP A 16 7.82 3.24 3.35
N ALA A 17 8.34 2.81 4.50
CA ALA A 17 9.37 3.55 5.24
C ALA A 17 10.69 3.76 4.46
N LYS A 18 10.94 2.97 3.42
CA LYS A 18 12.10 3.08 2.52
C LYS A 18 11.79 3.91 1.27
N GLY A 19 10.58 4.45 1.16
CA GLY A 19 10.13 5.20 -0.01
C GLY A 19 9.76 4.34 -1.21
N ARG A 20 9.56 3.02 -1.04
CA ARG A 20 9.08 2.14 -2.10
C ARG A 20 7.58 2.30 -2.27
N PHE A 21 7.13 2.42 -3.51
CA PHE A 21 5.71 2.47 -3.85
C PHE A 21 5.01 1.18 -3.40
N LEU A 22 3.88 1.33 -2.71
CA LEU A 22 3.04 0.21 -2.27
C LEU A 22 1.77 0.11 -3.10
N LEU A 23 1.01 1.22 -3.19
CA LEU A 23 -0.27 1.26 -3.91
C LEU A 23 -0.68 2.68 -4.24
N SER A 24 -1.60 2.82 -5.20
CA SER A 24 -2.33 4.05 -5.52
C SER A 24 -3.82 3.83 -5.32
N ALA A 25 -4.54 4.87 -4.89
CA ALA A 25 -5.97 4.85 -4.66
C ALA A 25 -6.57 6.22 -4.98
N ASP A 26 -7.85 6.31 -5.32
CA ASP A 26 -8.45 7.60 -5.70
C ASP A 26 -8.58 8.55 -4.50
N ASN A 27 -8.71 8.01 -3.29
CA ASN A 27 -8.81 8.78 -2.05
C ASN A 27 -8.21 8.04 -0.84
N GLU A 28 -8.06 8.76 0.28
CA GLU A 28 -7.48 8.21 1.50
C GLU A 28 -8.28 7.05 2.10
N THR A 29 -9.61 7.03 1.92
CA THR A 29 -10.47 5.94 2.41
C THR A 29 -10.18 4.63 1.67
N GLU A 30 -10.01 4.70 0.36
CA GLU A 30 -9.62 3.55 -0.46
C GLU A 30 -8.20 3.11 -0.14
N ALA A 31 -7.26 4.04 0.03
CA ALA A 31 -5.89 3.73 0.45
C ALA A 31 -5.85 2.99 1.80
N ASP A 32 -6.63 3.43 2.80
CA ASP A 32 -6.70 2.76 4.11
C ASP A 32 -7.30 1.34 3.99
N ARG A 33 -8.33 1.16 3.16
CA ARG A 33 -8.92 -0.17 2.90
C ARG A 33 -7.90 -1.12 2.27
N GLU A 34 -7.20 -0.67 1.24
CA GLU A 34 -6.20 -1.50 0.56
C GLU A 34 -4.99 -1.78 1.47
N LEU A 35 -4.56 -0.81 2.28
CA LEU A 35 -3.53 -1.03 3.31
C LEU A 35 -3.95 -2.06 4.35
N ARG A 36 -5.21 -2.05 4.79
CA ARG A 36 -5.73 -3.06 5.74
C ARG A 36 -5.75 -4.46 5.11
N LYS A 37 -6.23 -4.59 3.87
CA LYS A 37 -6.18 -5.86 3.12
C LYS A 37 -4.75 -6.37 2.97
N MET A 38 -3.82 -5.48 2.63
CA MET A 38 -2.41 -5.79 2.50
C MET A 38 -1.83 -6.25 3.85
N ASN A 39 -2.18 -5.58 4.95
CA ASN A 39 -1.76 -5.98 6.30
C ASN A 39 -2.37 -7.33 6.72
N GLU A 40 -3.63 -7.60 6.37
CA GLU A 40 -4.30 -8.89 6.61
C GLU A 40 -3.62 -10.04 5.85
N TRP A 41 -3.29 -9.84 4.57
CA TRP A 41 -2.49 -10.80 3.80
C TRP A 41 -1.09 -11.00 4.40
N THR A 42 -0.40 -9.93 4.80
CA THR A 42 0.95 -10.08 5.41
C THR A 42 0.93 -10.73 6.79
N LYS A 43 -0.17 -10.65 7.54
CA LYS A 43 -0.32 -11.36 8.82
C LYS A 43 -0.61 -12.84 8.63
N ALA A 44 -1.30 -13.21 7.55
CA ALA A 44 -1.50 -14.61 7.17
C ALA A 44 -0.19 -15.25 6.68
N ASP A 45 0.66 -14.47 6.00
CA ASP A 45 1.93 -14.92 5.43
C ASP A 45 3.16 -14.44 6.22
N ALA A 46 3.13 -14.50 7.55
CA ALA A 46 4.29 -14.19 8.40
C ALA A 46 5.52 -15.10 8.13
N GLU A 47 5.43 -16.03 7.18
CA GLU A 47 6.51 -16.91 6.70
C GLU A 47 7.01 -16.59 5.28
N VAL A 48 6.46 -15.59 4.57
CA VAL A 48 6.91 -15.26 3.20
C VAL A 48 7.51 -13.86 3.14
N PRO A 49 8.86 -13.74 3.11
CA PRO A 49 9.50 -12.46 2.91
C PRO A 49 9.27 -12.01 1.47
N ASN A 50 8.58 -10.87 1.33
CA ASN A 50 8.64 -9.99 0.16
C ASN A 50 7.95 -10.53 -1.11
N ALA A 51 6.63 -10.41 -1.18
CA ALA A 51 5.90 -10.47 -2.45
C ALA A 51 4.76 -9.43 -2.46
N VAL A 52 4.95 -8.34 -3.21
CA VAL A 52 4.34 -8.08 -4.53
C VAL A 52 2.95 -7.46 -4.40
N TYR A 53 2.86 -6.14 -4.55
CA TYR A 53 1.64 -5.48 -4.99
C TYR A 53 1.98 -4.47 -6.09
N ALA A 54 2.16 -5.00 -7.29
CA ALA A 54 1.99 -4.24 -8.51
C ALA A 54 0.59 -4.57 -9.02
N TYR A 55 -0.37 -3.68 -8.79
CA TYR A 55 -1.61 -3.66 -9.56
C TYR A 55 -1.58 -2.39 -10.42
N PHE A 56 -1.23 -2.57 -11.69
CA PHE A 56 -1.50 -1.61 -12.76
C PHE A 56 -2.03 -2.38 -13.95
N SER A 57 -3.33 -2.24 -14.22
CA SER A 57 -3.87 -1.53 -15.38
C SER A 57 -5.39 -1.49 -15.28
#